data_AF-A0A9P8L9R1-F1
#
_entry.id   AF-A0A9P8L9R1-F1
#
_cell.length_a   1.000
_cell.length_b   1.000
_cell.length_c   1.000
_cell.angle_alpha   90.00
_cell.angle_beta   90.00
_cell.angle_gamma   90.00
#
_symmetry.space_group_name_H-M   'P 1'
#
loop_
_entity.id
_entity.type
_entity.pdbx_description
1 polymer ?
#
loop_
_entity_poly.entity_id
_entity_poly.type
_entity_poly.pdbx_seq_one_letter_code
_entity_poly.pdbx_strand_id
1 'polypeptide(L)'
;MSVVGFLAGLGEPAVAAAAAGRTVDEMRRSLREKLEKGVGGETAESSGKSKDKGKANDTENIKSEDSMDVDDQSRPSASTTKTNQPTNPLATIPLATAAARASALASHEEREMTRLVSSAVNTCLQKLELKLQQFNELESILQAERRELERGRQQLFLDRLAMKKRVKEVEDALRMAMLRGGDDGLRM
;
A
#
# COMPACT_ATOMS: atom_id res chain seq x y z
N MET A 1 -10.17 -37.89 -6.28
CA MET A 1 -11.52 -37.44 -6.69
C MET A 1 -12.13 -36.41 -5.74
N SER A 2 -12.04 -36.56 -4.41
CA SER A 2 -12.63 -35.60 -3.45
C SER A 2 -12.16 -34.14 -3.61
N VAL A 3 -10.84 -33.90 -3.74
CA VAL A 3 -10.27 -32.54 -3.90
C VAL A 3 -10.72 -31.87 -5.21
N VAL A 4 -10.86 -32.65 -6.29
CA VAL A 4 -11.33 -32.17 -7.60
C VAL A 4 -12.80 -31.75 -7.52
N GLY A 5 -13.64 -32.51 -6.82
CA GLY A 5 -15.05 -32.16 -6.59
C GLY A 5 -15.20 -30.93 -5.70
N PHE A 6 -14.37 -30.80 -4.66
CA PHE A 6 -14.35 -29.62 -3.79
C PHE A 6 -13.96 -28.35 -4.56
N LEU A 7 -12.87 -28.39 -5.33
CA LEU A 7 -12.42 -27.26 -6.15
C LEU A 7 -13.41 -26.91 -7.27
N ALA A 8 -14.07 -27.91 -7.88
CA ALA A 8 -15.14 -27.69 -8.85
C ALA A 8 -16.38 -27.03 -8.22
N GLY A 9 -16.73 -27.40 -6.98
CA GLY A 9 -17.80 -26.76 -6.20
C GLY A 9 -17.46 -25.35 -5.72
N LEU A 10 -16.16 -25.04 -5.60
CA LEU A 10 -15.65 -23.68 -5.42
C LEU A 10 -15.51 -22.91 -6.74
N GLY A 11 -15.77 -23.49 -7.91
CA GLY A 11 -15.77 -22.76 -9.17
C GLY A 11 -17.09 -22.02 -9.40
N GLU A 12 -17.10 -21.01 -10.26
CA GLU A 12 -18.37 -20.52 -10.80
C GLU A 12 -19.05 -21.63 -11.62
N PRO A 13 -20.34 -21.91 -11.40
CA PRO A 13 -21.03 -23.04 -12.03
C PRO A 13 -21.04 -22.94 -13.55
N ALA A 14 -21.00 -21.72 -14.11
CA ALA A 14 -20.90 -21.49 -15.55
C ALA A 14 -19.54 -21.93 -16.14
N VAL A 15 -18.44 -21.65 -15.43
CA VAL A 15 -17.08 -22.02 -15.88
C VAL A 15 -16.85 -23.52 -15.70
N ALA A 16 -17.35 -24.09 -14.60
CA ALA A 16 -17.33 -25.53 -14.38
C ALA A 16 -18.18 -26.29 -15.41
N ALA A 17 -19.37 -25.77 -15.76
CA ALA A 17 -20.23 -26.34 -16.80
C ALA A 17 -19.61 -26.24 -18.19
N ALA A 18 -18.98 -25.12 -18.54
CA ALA A 18 -18.28 -24.96 -19.81
C ALA A 18 -17.07 -25.89 -19.93
N ALA A 19 -16.30 -26.07 -18.84
CA ALA A 19 -15.19 -27.01 -18.79
C ALA A 19 -15.66 -28.48 -18.82
N ALA A 20 -16.78 -28.79 -18.16
CA ALA A 20 -17.42 -30.11 -18.23
C ALA A 20 -17.97 -30.41 -19.64
N GLY A 21 -18.57 -29.43 -20.31
CA GLY A 21 -19.04 -29.57 -21.70
C GLY A 21 -17.90 -29.90 -22.66
N ARG A 22 -16.79 -29.14 -22.58
CA ARG A 22 -15.58 -29.37 -23.40
C ARG A 22 -14.97 -30.75 -23.17
N THR A 23 -14.90 -31.20 -21.92
CA THR A 23 -14.36 -32.54 -21.58
C THR A 23 -15.29 -33.67 -22.03
N VAL A 24 -16.62 -33.51 -21.97
CA VAL A 24 -17.58 -34.48 -22.50
C VAL A 24 -17.52 -34.55 -24.03
N ASP A 25 -17.32 -33.41 -24.71
CA ASP A 25 -17.19 -33.38 -26.17
C ASP A 25 -15.87 -34.02 -26.65
N GLU A 26 -14.77 -33.82 -25.92
CA GLU A 26 -13.50 -34.54 -26.16
C GLU A 26 -13.61 -36.05 -25.85
N MET A 27 -14.35 -36.44 -24.80
CA MET A 27 -14.65 -37.85 -24.54
C MET A 27 -15.52 -38.47 -25.65
N ARG A 28 -16.52 -37.76 -26.15
CA ARG A 28 -17.35 -38.23 -27.28
C ARG A 28 -16.53 -38.40 -28.55
N ARG A 29 -15.61 -37.48 -28.86
CA ARG A 29 -14.67 -37.62 -29.99
C ARG A 29 -13.73 -38.82 -29.82
N SER A 30 -13.11 -38.99 -28.66
CA SER A 30 -12.21 -40.13 -28.42
C SER A 30 -12.93 -41.48 -28.37
N LEU A 31 -14.20 -41.53 -27.93
CA LEU A 31 -15.03 -42.72 -28.04
C LEU A 31 -15.40 -43.05 -29.49
N ARG A 32 -15.67 -42.02 -30.31
CA ARG A 32 -15.96 -42.20 -31.75
C ARG A 32 -14.75 -42.71 -32.52
N GLU A 33 -13.56 -42.19 -32.24
CA GLU A 33 -12.30 -42.68 -32.82
C GLU A 33 -11.98 -44.13 -32.41
N LYS A 34 -12.31 -44.52 -31.17
CA LYS A 34 -12.18 -45.91 -30.71
C LYS A 34 -13.18 -46.84 -31.38
N LEU A 35 -14.40 -46.38 -31.64
CA LEU A 35 -15.42 -47.14 -32.35
C LEU A 35 -15.06 -47.34 -33.83
N GLU A 36 -14.51 -46.32 -34.49
CA GLU A 36 -14.00 -46.43 -35.87
C GLU A 36 -12.77 -47.33 -35.97
N LYS A 37 -11.88 -47.35 -34.95
CA LYS A 37 -10.76 -48.31 -34.87
C LYS A 37 -11.15 -49.72 -34.45
N GLY A 38 -12.32 -49.91 -33.82
CA GLY A 38 -12.79 -51.20 -33.29
C GLY A 38 -13.59 -52.06 -34.27
N VAL A 39 -13.90 -51.56 -35.48
CA VAL A 39 -14.72 -52.27 -36.48
C VAL A 39 -13.88 -52.86 -37.63
N GLY A 40 -12.55 -52.88 -37.49
CA GLY A 40 -11.63 -53.42 -38.50
C GLY A 40 -10.65 -54.47 -37.94
N GLY A 41 -11.08 -55.74 -37.92
CA GLY A 41 -10.19 -56.90 -38.06
C GLY A 41 -9.60 -57.49 -36.77
N GLU A 42 -10.19 -58.60 -36.32
CA GLU A 42 -9.44 -59.68 -35.68
C GLU A 42 -8.44 -60.28 -36.68
N THR A 43 -7.14 -60.13 -36.44
CA THR A 43 -6.07 -61.14 -36.70
C THR A 43 -4.68 -60.54 -36.48
N ALA A 44 -3.76 -61.40 -36.02
CA ALA A 44 -2.31 -61.23 -35.87
C ALA A 44 -1.79 -60.69 -34.53
N GLU A 45 -1.52 -61.64 -33.63
CA GLU A 45 -0.40 -61.60 -32.71
C GLU A 45 0.91 -61.20 -33.43
N SER A 46 1.78 -60.39 -32.80
CA SER A 46 3.19 -60.75 -32.60
C SER A 46 4.00 -59.64 -31.91
N SER A 47 4.64 -60.06 -30.81
CA SER A 47 5.99 -59.68 -30.37
C SER A 47 6.31 -58.22 -30.03
N GLY A 48 6.51 -57.97 -28.74
CA GLY A 48 7.42 -56.93 -28.28
C GLY A 48 8.88 -57.29 -28.50
N LYS A 49 9.74 -56.28 -28.62
CA LYS A 49 10.96 -56.14 -27.80
C LYS A 49 11.72 -54.85 -28.15
N SER A 50 12.04 -54.13 -27.08
CA SER A 50 13.17 -53.22 -26.92
C SER A 50 14.47 -53.68 -27.62
N LYS A 51 15.17 -52.75 -28.28
CA LYS A 51 16.55 -52.40 -27.92
C LYS A 51 17.12 -51.22 -28.71
N ASP A 52 17.45 -50.20 -27.93
CA ASP A 52 18.56 -49.26 -28.04
C ASP A 52 19.85 -49.84 -28.69
N LYS A 53 20.48 -49.03 -29.57
CA LYS A 53 21.94 -48.97 -29.75
C LYS A 53 22.36 -47.79 -30.65
N GLY A 54 22.97 -46.78 -30.02
CA GLY A 54 24.38 -46.41 -30.27
C GLY A 54 24.76 -45.60 -31.52
N LYS A 55 24.96 -44.29 -31.31
CA LYS A 55 26.15 -43.44 -31.63
C LYS A 55 27.10 -43.83 -32.79
N ALA A 56 27.41 -42.86 -33.67
CA ALA A 56 28.79 -42.50 -34.06
C ALA A 56 28.89 -41.14 -34.81
N ASN A 57 29.78 -40.28 -34.28
CA ASN A 57 30.69 -39.24 -34.83
C ASN A 57 30.21 -38.29 -35.96
N ASP A 58 30.19 -36.96 -35.78
CA ASP A 58 31.26 -35.97 -35.45
C ASP A 58 32.10 -35.57 -36.66
N THR A 59 31.94 -34.33 -37.16
CA THR A 59 33.04 -33.46 -37.65
C THR A 59 32.57 -32.02 -38.02
N GLU A 60 33.44 -31.05 -37.66
CA GLU A 60 33.68 -29.73 -38.29
C GLU A 60 32.92 -28.46 -37.78
N ASN A 61 33.32 -28.02 -36.58
CA ASN A 61 33.93 -26.72 -36.24
C ASN A 61 33.85 -25.53 -37.24
N ILE A 62 33.14 -24.43 -36.89
CA ILE A 62 33.58 -23.05 -37.20
C ILE A 62 33.24 -22.10 -36.02
N LYS A 63 34.26 -21.35 -35.63
CA LYS A 63 34.41 -20.36 -34.55
C LYS A 63 33.46 -19.15 -34.63
N SER A 64 33.11 -18.60 -33.47
CA SER A 64 33.36 -17.19 -33.11
C SER A 64 33.07 -16.96 -31.62
N GLU A 65 34.06 -16.40 -30.93
CA GLU A 65 34.03 -16.07 -29.51
C GLU A 65 33.28 -14.77 -29.22
N ASP A 66 32.98 -14.59 -27.93
CA ASP A 66 32.75 -13.31 -27.22
C ASP A 66 31.30 -12.88 -26.98
N SER A 67 30.71 -13.36 -25.87
CA SER A 67 29.82 -12.52 -25.05
C SER A 67 29.73 -13.05 -23.62
N MET A 68 29.95 -12.13 -22.68
CA MET A 68 30.18 -12.31 -21.25
C MET A 68 29.10 -13.09 -20.50
N ASP A 69 29.55 -13.96 -19.61
CA ASP A 69 28.77 -14.62 -18.56
C ASP A 69 28.35 -13.57 -17.51
N VAL A 70 27.06 -13.19 -17.51
CA VAL A 70 26.46 -12.39 -16.44
C VAL A 70 25.57 -13.33 -15.63
N ASP A 71 26.12 -13.73 -14.49
CA ASP A 71 25.48 -14.51 -13.44
C ASP A 71 24.28 -13.70 -12.87
N ASP A 72 23.10 -13.84 -13.47
CA ASP A 72 21.84 -13.27 -12.94
C ASP A 72 21.31 -14.20 -11.86
N GLN A 73 21.57 -13.80 -10.61
CA GLN A 73 21.10 -14.47 -9.41
C GLN A 73 19.58 -14.71 -9.47
N SER A 74 19.22 -16.00 -9.40
CA SER A 74 18.06 -16.52 -8.67
C SER A 74 16.71 -15.81 -8.87
N ARG A 75 16.35 -15.49 -10.12
CA ARG A 75 14.93 -15.55 -10.48
C ARG A 75 14.56 -17.02 -10.61
N PRO A 76 13.55 -17.57 -9.88
CA PRO A 76 12.97 -18.82 -10.30
C PRO A 76 12.21 -18.52 -11.59
N SER A 77 12.96 -18.48 -12.70
CA SER A 77 12.41 -18.61 -14.03
C SER A 77 11.79 -20.00 -14.01
N ALA A 78 10.49 -20.04 -13.72
CA ALA A 78 9.67 -21.22 -13.89
C ALA A 78 9.86 -21.61 -15.35
N SER A 79 10.82 -22.52 -15.57
CA SER A 79 11.08 -23.11 -16.85
C SER A 79 9.74 -23.65 -17.29
N THR A 80 9.12 -22.94 -18.23
CA THR A 80 7.99 -23.46 -18.99
C THR A 80 8.58 -24.53 -19.89
N THR A 81 8.96 -25.63 -19.24
CA THR A 81 9.23 -26.89 -19.86
C THR A 81 7.87 -27.25 -20.43
N LYS A 82 7.66 -26.94 -21.70
CA LYS A 82 6.54 -27.45 -22.50
C LYS A 82 6.74 -28.96 -22.58
N THR A 83 6.50 -29.63 -21.46
CA THR A 83 6.35 -31.07 -21.44
C THR A 83 4.99 -31.27 -22.09
N ASN A 84 5.01 -31.69 -23.36
CA ASN A 84 3.84 -32.20 -24.07
C ASN A 84 3.43 -33.55 -23.45
N GLN A 85 3.24 -33.57 -22.13
CA GLN A 85 2.61 -34.68 -21.44
C GLN A 85 1.11 -34.55 -21.70
N PRO A 86 0.38 -35.66 -21.91
CA PRO A 86 -1.06 -35.63 -21.91
C PRO A 86 -1.52 -35.21 -20.51
N THR A 87 -1.68 -33.90 -20.30
CA THR A 87 -2.15 -33.37 -19.03
C THR A 87 -3.58 -33.86 -18.86
N ASN A 88 -3.84 -34.63 -17.81
CA ASN A 88 -5.18 -35.11 -17.53
C ASN A 88 -6.08 -33.87 -17.31
N PRO A 89 -7.11 -33.64 -18.15
CA PRO A 89 -7.96 -32.45 -18.02
C PRO A 89 -8.66 -32.40 -16.66
N LEU A 90 -8.89 -33.57 -16.05
CA LEU A 90 -9.42 -33.73 -14.69
C LEU A 90 -8.54 -33.10 -13.59
N ALA A 91 -7.23 -32.96 -13.81
CA ALA A 91 -6.31 -32.36 -12.85
C ALA A 91 -6.06 -30.87 -13.11
N THR A 92 -6.11 -30.43 -14.37
CA THR A 92 -5.80 -29.05 -14.76
C THR A 92 -6.97 -28.09 -14.57
N ILE A 93 -8.20 -28.53 -14.84
CA ILE A 93 -9.41 -27.71 -14.72
C ILE A 93 -9.62 -27.19 -13.28
N PRO A 94 -9.56 -28.03 -12.22
CA PRO A 94 -9.79 -27.57 -10.85
C PRO A 94 -8.69 -26.60 -10.37
N LEU A 95 -7.46 -26.82 -10.82
CA LEU A 95 -6.33 -25.95 -10.50
C LEU A 95 -6.45 -24.60 -11.21
N ALA A 96 -6.87 -24.59 -12.48
CA ALA A 96 -7.16 -23.37 -13.21
C ALA A 96 -8.31 -22.57 -12.58
N THR A 97 -9.37 -23.24 -12.10
CA THR A 97 -10.47 -22.56 -11.39
C THR A 97 -10.02 -21.97 -10.05
N ALA A 98 -9.13 -22.66 -9.33
CA ALA A 98 -8.54 -22.14 -8.09
C ALA A 98 -7.67 -20.89 -8.37
N ALA A 99 -6.85 -20.93 -9.41
CA ALA A 99 -6.03 -19.80 -9.84
C ALA A 99 -6.88 -18.59 -10.27
N ALA A 100 -7.97 -18.82 -11.02
CA ALA A 100 -8.90 -17.77 -11.43
C ALA A 100 -9.56 -17.08 -10.21
N ARG A 101 -9.98 -17.85 -9.21
CA ARG A 101 -10.51 -17.28 -7.95
C ARG A 101 -9.46 -16.54 -7.14
N ALA A 102 -8.24 -17.04 -7.06
CA ALA A 102 -7.14 -16.34 -6.40
C ALA A 102 -6.87 -14.98 -7.06
N SER A 103 -6.91 -14.92 -8.40
CA SER A 103 -6.82 -13.65 -9.13
C SER A 103 -7.97 -12.71 -8.84
N ALA A 104 -9.21 -13.21 -8.74
CA ALA A 104 -10.37 -12.39 -8.40
C ALA A 104 -10.30 -11.83 -6.97
N LEU A 105 -9.80 -12.62 -6.01
CA LEU A 105 -9.56 -12.17 -4.64
C LEU A 105 -8.44 -11.12 -4.58
N ALA A 106 -7.37 -11.29 -5.35
CA ALA A 106 -6.31 -10.28 -5.45
C ALA A 106 -6.87 -8.92 -5.93
N SER A 107 -7.69 -8.93 -6.98
CA SER A 107 -8.36 -7.71 -7.45
C SER A 107 -9.37 -7.13 -6.45
N HIS A 108 -9.97 -7.95 -5.58
CA HIS A 108 -10.83 -7.48 -4.50
C HIS A 108 -10.01 -6.79 -3.40
N GLU A 109 -8.90 -7.37 -2.98
CA GLU A 109 -8.00 -6.78 -1.98
C GLU A 109 -7.37 -5.47 -2.47
N GLU A 110 -7.01 -5.36 -3.74
CA GLU A 110 -6.54 -4.08 -4.31
C GLU A 110 -7.60 -2.96 -4.17
N ARG A 111 -8.89 -3.29 -4.32
CA ARG A 111 -9.99 -2.34 -4.12
C ARG A 111 -10.18 -1.99 -2.65
N GLU A 112 -10.05 -2.96 -1.75
CA GLU A 112 -10.11 -2.68 -0.31
C GLU A 112 -8.91 -1.84 0.16
N MET A 113 -7.70 -2.11 -0.33
CA MET A 113 -6.53 -1.28 -0.04
C MET A 113 -6.74 0.16 -0.51
N THR A 114 -7.21 0.37 -1.74
CA THR A 114 -7.48 1.72 -2.25
C THR A 114 -8.59 2.42 -1.46
N ARG A 115 -9.64 1.70 -1.05
CA ARG A 115 -10.69 2.23 -0.17
C ARG A 115 -10.12 2.66 1.19
N LEU A 116 -9.32 1.81 1.85
CA LEU A 116 -8.70 2.12 3.13
C LEU A 116 -7.72 3.30 3.03
N VAL A 117 -6.91 3.35 1.99
CA VAL A 117 -5.99 4.47 1.73
C VAL A 117 -6.77 5.77 1.53
N SER A 118 -7.87 5.76 0.78
CA SER A 118 -8.71 6.96 0.60
C SER A 118 -9.30 7.45 1.92
N SER A 119 -9.75 6.54 2.79
CA SER A 119 -10.24 6.86 4.14
C SER A 119 -9.12 7.41 5.04
N ALA A 120 -7.93 6.81 4.99
CA ALA A 120 -6.77 7.28 5.73
C ALA A 120 -6.33 8.69 5.29
N VAL A 121 -6.36 8.98 3.99
CA VAL A 121 -6.08 10.33 3.48
C VAL A 121 -7.14 11.32 3.97
N ASN A 122 -8.42 10.95 3.89
CA ASN A 122 -9.52 11.82 4.35
C ASN A 122 -9.40 12.15 5.84
N THR A 123 -9.13 11.16 6.68
CA THR A 123 -8.89 11.38 8.13
C THR A 123 -7.63 12.22 8.38
N CYS A 124 -6.58 12.06 7.56
CA CYS A 124 -5.40 12.91 7.63
C CYS A 124 -5.69 14.37 7.26
N LEU A 125 -6.55 14.62 6.25
CA LEU A 125 -6.99 15.96 5.88
C LEU A 125 -7.78 16.60 7.02
N GLN A 126 -8.77 15.89 7.59
CA GLN A 126 -9.53 16.37 8.76
C GLN A 126 -8.61 16.69 9.95
N LYS A 127 -7.59 15.85 10.21
CA LYS A 127 -6.59 16.13 11.24
C LYS A 127 -5.82 17.43 10.97
N LEU A 128 -5.46 17.70 9.71
CA LEU A 128 -4.76 18.93 9.35
C LEU A 128 -5.68 20.15 9.46
N GLU A 129 -6.94 20.04 9.04
CA GLU A 129 -7.93 21.11 9.20
C GLU A 129 -8.14 21.48 10.67
N LEU A 130 -8.31 20.49 11.55
CA LEU A 130 -8.43 20.72 12.99
C LEU A 130 -7.17 21.38 13.57
N LYS A 131 -5.98 20.96 13.13
CA LYS A 131 -4.73 21.60 13.56
C LYS A 131 -4.67 23.06 13.11
N LEU A 132 -5.04 23.37 11.87
CA LEU A 132 -5.06 24.75 11.37
C LEU A 132 -6.07 25.62 12.11
N GLN A 133 -7.25 25.08 12.43
CA GLN A 133 -8.24 25.76 13.26
C GLN A 133 -7.66 26.09 14.65
N GLN A 134 -7.02 25.12 15.31
CA GLN A 134 -6.39 25.34 16.61
C GLN A 134 -5.27 26.37 16.55
N PHE A 135 -4.48 26.39 15.47
CA PHE A 135 -3.44 27.41 15.27
C PHE A 135 -4.06 28.80 15.10
N ASN A 136 -5.14 28.94 14.34
CA ASN A 136 -5.84 30.22 14.19
C ASN A 136 -6.40 30.73 15.53
N GLU A 137 -6.99 29.84 16.33
CA GLU A 137 -7.44 30.19 17.69
C GLU A 137 -6.27 30.65 18.57
N LEU A 138 -5.16 29.93 18.55
CA LEU A 138 -3.97 30.26 19.33
C LEU A 138 -3.35 31.59 18.88
N GLU A 139 -3.32 31.87 17.57
CA GLU A 139 -2.91 33.17 17.04
C GLU A 139 -3.83 34.29 17.51
N SER A 140 -5.14 34.07 17.56
CA SER A 140 -6.10 35.06 18.03
C SER A 140 -5.89 35.42 19.50
N ILE A 141 -5.62 34.41 20.35
CA ILE A 141 -5.32 34.59 21.77
C ILE A 141 -4.00 35.33 21.94
N LEU A 142 -2.96 34.92 21.22
CA LEU A 142 -1.65 35.58 21.27
C LEU A 142 -1.74 37.06 20.86
N GLN A 143 -2.54 37.38 19.85
CA GLN A 143 -2.81 38.78 19.48
C GLN A 143 -3.56 39.55 20.59
N ALA A 144 -4.48 38.91 21.31
CA ALA A 144 -5.16 39.51 22.45
C ALA A 144 -4.17 39.78 23.60
N GLU A 145 -3.36 38.79 23.98
CA GLU A 145 -2.32 38.92 25.01
C GLU A 145 -1.32 40.03 24.66
N ARG A 146 -0.90 40.12 23.39
CA ARG A 146 -0.02 41.20 22.96
C ARG A 146 -0.66 42.58 23.17
N ARG A 147 -1.93 42.74 22.82
CA ARG A 147 -2.67 44.00 23.02
C ARG A 147 -2.81 44.32 24.51
N GLU A 148 -3.05 43.33 25.36
CA GLU A 148 -3.13 43.50 26.81
C GLU A 148 -1.78 43.92 27.40
N LEU A 149 -0.69 43.32 26.94
CA LEU A 149 0.67 43.67 27.38
C LEU A 149 1.02 45.11 26.95
N GLU A 150 0.67 45.51 25.73
CA GLU A 150 0.84 46.90 25.26
C GLU A 150 0.02 47.89 26.10
N ARG A 151 -1.23 47.56 26.45
CA ARG A 151 -2.05 48.37 27.37
C ARG A 151 -1.43 48.45 28.78
N GLY A 152 -0.96 47.33 29.32
CA GLY A 152 -0.30 47.29 30.62
C GLY A 152 0.97 48.14 30.65
N ARG A 153 1.75 48.15 29.56
CA ARG A 153 2.92 49.03 29.41
C ARG A 153 2.52 50.51 29.42
N GLN A 154 1.46 50.88 28.71
CA GLN A 154 0.95 52.26 28.69
C GLN A 154 0.46 52.69 30.07
N GLN A 155 -0.28 51.82 30.76
CA GLN A 155 -0.76 52.07 32.12
C GLN A 155 0.39 52.27 33.10
N LEU A 156 1.38 51.37 33.11
CA LEU A 156 2.58 51.51 33.95
C LEU A 156 3.36 52.81 33.65
N PHE A 157 3.40 53.23 32.39
CA PHE A 157 4.04 54.50 32.01
C PHE A 157 3.29 55.71 32.59
N LEU A 158 1.96 55.71 32.49
CA LEU A 158 1.12 56.76 33.06
C LEU A 158 1.23 56.80 34.60
N ASP A 159 1.24 55.64 35.26
CA ASP A 159 1.41 55.54 36.71
C ASP A 159 2.77 56.08 37.16
N ARG A 160 3.84 55.75 36.43
CA ARG A 160 5.18 56.31 36.70
C ARG A 160 5.20 57.82 36.53
N LEU A 161 4.50 58.37 35.54
CA LEU A 161 4.44 59.81 35.30
C LEU A 161 3.62 60.51 36.40
N ALA A 162 2.48 59.93 36.79
CA ALA A 162 1.67 60.42 37.90
C ALA A 162 2.43 60.40 39.23
N MET A 163 3.16 59.31 39.51
CA MET A 163 4.02 59.21 40.70
C MET A 163 5.11 60.28 40.69
N LYS A 164 5.82 60.47 39.56
CA LYS A 164 6.84 61.52 39.44
C LYS A 164 6.27 62.93 39.67
N LYS A 165 5.04 63.22 39.21
CA LYS A 165 4.37 64.50 39.47
C LYS A 165 4.07 64.68 40.97
N ARG A 166 3.46 63.68 41.60
CA ARG A 166 3.17 63.70 43.04
C ARG A 166 4.43 63.86 43.90
N VAL A 167 5.51 63.17 43.55
CA VAL A 167 6.80 63.32 44.27
C VAL A 167 7.34 64.74 44.14
N LYS A 168 7.30 65.34 42.93
CA LYS A 168 7.70 66.75 42.74
C LYS A 168 6.83 67.72 43.55
N GLU A 169 5.51 67.53 43.54
CA GLU A 169 4.59 68.35 44.34
C GLU A 169 4.90 68.26 45.84
N VAL A 170 5.21 67.06 46.34
CA VAL A 170 5.62 66.85 47.74
C VAL A 170 6.98 67.49 48.02
N GLU A 171 7.96 67.36 47.12
CA GLU A 171 9.26 68.04 47.25
C GLU A 171 9.11 69.56 47.28
N ASP A 172 8.29 70.13 46.40
CA ASP A 172 8.06 71.58 46.34
C ASP A 172 7.30 72.07 47.58
N ALA A 173 6.30 71.32 48.06
CA ALA A 173 5.62 71.61 49.31
C ALA A 173 6.58 71.54 50.52
N LEU A 174 7.47 70.54 50.55
CA LEU A 174 8.49 70.42 51.59
C LEU A 174 9.49 71.60 51.53
N ARG A 175 9.98 71.97 50.35
CA ARG A 175 10.86 73.13 50.15
C ARG A 175 10.19 74.42 50.64
N MET A 176 8.93 74.64 50.29
CA MET A 176 8.17 75.81 50.76
C MET A 176 7.96 75.80 52.28
N ALA A 177 7.67 74.63 52.87
CA ALA A 177 7.56 74.48 54.32
C ALA A 177 8.90 74.69 55.04
N MET A 178 10.03 74.26 54.46
CA MET A 178 11.37 74.52 54.99
C MET A 178 11.74 76.00 54.93
N LEU A 179 11.42 76.69 53.83
CA LEU A 179 11.62 78.14 53.73
C LEU A 179 10.79 78.91 54.75
N ARG A 180 9.55 78.47 55.00
CA ARG A 180 8.66 79.09 56.00
C ARG A 180 9.02 78.72 57.44
N GLY A 181 9.39 77.48 57.69
CA GLY A 181 9.82 76.96 58.99
C GLY A 181 11.24 77.37 59.38
N GLY A 182 12.06 77.83 58.42
CA GLY A 182 13.36 78.45 58.70
C GLY A 182 13.23 79.76 59.48
N ASP A 183 12.16 80.53 59.26
CA ASP A 183 11.89 81.79 59.99
C ASP A 183 11.29 81.53 61.40
N ASP A 184 10.50 80.47 61.57
CA ASP A 184 9.96 80.07 62.88
C ASP A 184 10.96 79.24 63.71
N GLY A 185 11.93 78.58 63.08
CA GLY A 185 13.01 77.84 63.74
C GLY A 185 14.22 78.70 64.16
N LEU A 186 14.33 79.93 63.66
CA LEU A 186 15.37 80.89 64.05
C LEU A 186 14.94 81.80 65.23
N ARG A 187 13.70 81.64 65.71
CA ARG A 187 13.07 82.43 66.78
C ARG A 187 12.78 81.64 68.07
N MET A 188 13.31 80.43 68.17
CA MET A 188 13.47 79.68 69.42
C MET A 188 14.96 79.43 69.65
#